data_AF-A0A965VPB2-F1
#
_entry.id   AF-A0A965VPB2-F1
#
_cell.length_a   1.000
_cell.length_b   1.000
_cell.length_c   1.000
_cell.angle_alpha   90.00
_cell.angle_beta   90.00
_cell.angle_gamma   90.00
#
_symmetry.space_group_name_H-M   'P 1'
#
loop_
_entity.id
_entity.type
_entity.pdbx_description
1 polymer ?
#
loop_
_entity_poly.entity_id
_entity_poly.type
_entity_poly.pdbx_seq_one_letter_code
_entity_poly.pdbx_strand_id
1 'polypeptide(L)'
;MNDDAIFADLIALGAIKCVGIDANTNEKLYTFTPKIKDLMPDLYNQHLNNVNHEIMVLWEKGYLDLDLFSDEPIVSITSKALNLSEIDKLSEEEQWSLNEIKRVLLSGNI
;
A
#
# COMPACT_ATOMS: atom_id res chain seq x y z
N MET A 1 20.12 14.64 -7.94
CA MET A 1 18.70 15.07 -8.06
C MET A 1 18.17 15.08 -6.63
N ASN A 2 17.56 16.17 -6.15
CA ASN A 2 17.06 16.22 -4.78
C ASN A 2 15.66 15.60 -4.78
N ASP A 3 15.43 14.58 -3.95
CA ASP A 3 14.16 13.84 -3.89
C ASP A 3 12.98 14.79 -3.61
N ASP A 4 13.20 15.84 -2.81
CA ASP A 4 12.20 16.88 -2.53
C ASP A 4 11.66 17.58 -3.79
N ALA A 5 12.51 17.77 -4.80
CA ALA A 5 12.10 18.41 -6.05
C ALA A 5 11.18 17.49 -6.87
N ILE A 6 11.46 16.18 -6.87
CA ILE A 6 10.62 15.18 -7.53
C ILE A 6 9.24 15.15 -6.86
N PHE A 7 9.18 15.11 -5.53
CA PHE A 7 7.91 15.14 -4.80
C PHE A 7 7.13 16.43 -5.07
N ALA A 8 7.79 17.59 -5.08
CA ALA A 8 7.15 18.87 -5.38
C ALA A 8 6.52 18.89 -6.79
N ASP A 9 7.24 18.39 -7.79
CA ASP A 9 6.75 18.31 -9.18
C ASP A 9 5.56 17.36 -9.28
N LEU A 10 5.61 16.19 -8.65
CA LEU A 10 4.50 15.23 -8.64
C LEU A 10 3.26 15.78 -7.95
N ILE A 11 3.42 16.55 -6.88
CA ILE A 11 2.32 17.26 -6.20
C ILE A 11 1.74 18.33 -7.12
N ALA A 12 2.59 19.15 -7.76
CA ALA A 12 2.16 20.21 -8.67
C ALA A 12 1.40 19.65 -9.88
N LEU A 13 1.83 18.50 -10.39
CA LEU A 13 1.15 17.76 -11.45
C LEU A 13 -0.14 17.09 -10.96
N GLY A 14 -0.36 16.99 -9.65
CA GLY A 14 -1.48 16.31 -9.04
C GLY A 14 -1.41 14.79 -9.15
N ALA A 15 -0.21 14.22 -9.38
CA ALA A 15 0.03 12.79 -9.46
C ALA A 15 0.03 12.14 -8.07
N ILE A 16 0.42 12.88 -7.04
CA ILE A 16 0.42 12.45 -5.64
C ILE A 16 -0.18 13.54 -4.74
N LYS A 17 -0.62 13.16 -3.53
CA LYS A 17 -1.08 14.09 -2.49
C LYS A 17 -0.52 13.71 -1.12
N CYS A 18 -0.22 14.70 -0.29
CA CYS A 18 0.14 14.49 1.11
C CYS A 18 -1.11 14.05 1.90
N VAL A 19 -1.00 12.95 2.64
CA VAL A 19 -2.10 12.37 3.44
C VAL A 19 -1.85 12.42 4.94
N GLY A 20 -0.64 12.80 5.36
CA GLY A 20 -0.31 12.91 6.78
C GLY A 20 1.17 13.02 7.03
N ILE A 21 1.53 12.86 8.30
CA ILE A 21 2.90 12.77 8.79
C ILE A 21 3.00 11.45 9.55
N ASP A 22 4.04 10.68 9.28
CA ASP A 22 4.36 9.49 10.03
C ASP A 22 4.74 9.88 11.47
N ALA A 23 4.07 9.28 12.46
CA ALA A 23 4.24 9.65 13.86
C ALA A 23 5.61 9.22 14.45
N ASN A 24 6.29 8.26 13.81
CA ASN A 24 7.55 7.70 14.28
C ASN A 24 8.75 8.40 13.62
N THR A 25 8.67 8.69 12.32
CA THR A 25 9.77 9.30 11.55
C THR A 25 9.63 10.81 11.37
N ASN A 26 8.42 11.35 11.60
CA ASN A 26 8.08 12.75 11.31
C ASN A 26 8.19 13.11 9.81
N GLU A 27 8.16 12.11 8.93
CA GLU A 27 8.19 12.28 7.47
C GLU A 27 6.78 12.43 6.88
N LYS A 28 6.67 13.10 5.74
CA LYS A 28 5.38 13.27 5.04
C LYS A 28 4.98 11.96 4.36
N LEU A 29 3.73 11.56 4.56
CA LEU A 29 3.13 10.43 3.86
C LEU A 29 2.39 10.91 2.62
N TYR A 30 2.63 10.24 1.50
CA TYR A 30 2.00 10.54 0.21
C TYR A 30 1.18 9.37 -0.29
N THR A 31 0.12 9.66 -1.03
CA THR A 31 -0.64 8.66 -1.78
C THR A 31 -0.77 9.07 -3.24
N PHE A 32 -0.84 8.07 -4.12
CA PHE A 32 -1.07 8.28 -5.54
C PHE A 32 -2.51 8.73 -5.79
N THR A 33 -2.67 9.59 -6.79
CA THR A 33 -3.98 9.93 -7.34
C THR A 33 -4.21 9.13 -8.62
N PRO A 34 -5.46 8.98 -9.11
CA PRO A 34 -5.72 8.33 -10.39
C PRO A 34 -4.93 8.92 -11.58
N LYS A 35 -4.54 10.20 -11.48
CA LYS A 35 -3.81 10.92 -12.53
C LYS A 35 -2.42 10.35 -12.80
N ILE A 36 -1.83 9.63 -11.85
CA ILE A 36 -0.48 9.07 -12.04
C ILE A 36 -0.45 7.99 -13.13
N LYS A 37 -1.58 7.31 -13.37
CA LYS A 37 -1.72 6.31 -14.45
C LYS A 37 -1.49 6.93 -15.83
N ASP A 38 -1.93 8.17 -16.02
CA ASP A 38 -1.79 8.89 -17.29
C ASP A 38 -0.46 9.64 -17.39
N LEU A 39 0.02 10.22 -16.27
CA LEU A 39 1.24 11.03 -16.24
C LEU A 39 2.51 10.18 -16.23
N MET A 40 2.52 9.07 -15.50
CA MET A 40 3.67 8.21 -15.27
C MET A 40 3.25 6.73 -15.20
N PRO A 41 2.81 6.15 -16.32
CA PRO A 41 2.29 4.78 -16.35
C PRO A 41 3.30 3.74 -15.86
N ASP A 42 4.60 3.93 -16.13
CA ASP A 42 5.66 3.01 -15.67
C ASP A 42 5.77 2.99 -14.15
N LEU A 43 5.75 4.17 -13.52
CA LEU A 43 5.78 4.30 -12.06
C LEU A 43 4.52 3.69 -11.42
N TYR A 44 3.36 3.90 -12.04
CA TYR A 44 2.11 3.28 -11.60
C TYR A 44 2.17 1.75 -11.68
N ASN A 45 2.65 1.20 -12.79
CA ASN A 45 2.77 -0.24 -12.98
C ASN A 45 3.80 -0.86 -12.03
N GLN A 46 4.93 -0.18 -11.79
CA GLN A 46 5.91 -0.60 -10.79
C GLN A 46 5.29 -0.66 -9.39
N HIS A 47 4.55 0.37 -9.00
CA HIS A 47 3.86 0.39 -7.72
C HIS A 47 2.82 -0.74 -7.60
N LEU A 48 2.00 -0.96 -8.63
CA LEU A 48 1.05 -2.09 -8.63
C LEU A 48 1.74 -3.44 -8.51
N ASN A 49 2.86 -3.65 -9.20
CA ASN A 49 3.62 -4.89 -9.10
C ASN A 49 4.14 -5.11 -7.67
N ASN A 50 4.62 -4.06 -7.01
CA ASN A 50 5.08 -4.14 -5.62
C ASN A 50 3.93 -4.47 -4.67
N VAL A 51 2.81 -3.75 -4.77
CA VAL A 51 1.61 -4.02 -3.95
C VAL A 51 1.12 -5.46 -4.15
N ASN A 52 1.06 -5.93 -5.40
CA ASN A 52 0.67 -7.30 -5.69
C ASN A 52 1.65 -8.31 -5.09
N HIS A 53 2.95 -8.04 -5.12
CA HIS A 53 3.95 -8.90 -4.49
C HIS A 53 3.75 -8.98 -2.97
N GLU A 54 3.56 -7.84 -2.31
CA GLU A 54 3.31 -7.78 -0.85
C GLU A 54 2.03 -8.54 -0.46
N ILE A 55 0.96 -8.39 -1.24
CA ILE A 55 -0.29 -9.14 -1.05
C ILE A 55 -0.03 -10.64 -1.15
N MET A 56 0.69 -11.09 -2.17
CA MET A 56 1.01 -12.52 -2.36
C MET A 56 1.84 -13.07 -1.20
N VAL A 57 2.86 -12.34 -0.74
CA VAL A 57 3.69 -12.75 0.41
C VAL A 57 2.83 -12.91 1.67
N LEU A 58 1.95 -11.94 1.96
CA LEU A 58 1.09 -11.99 3.15
C LEU A 58 0.01 -13.08 3.05
N TRP A 59 -0.51 -13.35 1.84
CA TRP A 59 -1.42 -14.46 1.56
C TRP A 59 -0.74 -15.81 1.77
N GLU A 60 0.45 -16.03 1.20
CA GLU A 60 1.23 -17.26 1.39
C GLU A 60 1.51 -17.55 2.87
N LYS A 61 1.69 -16.50 3.68
CA LYS A 61 1.88 -16.60 5.13
C LYS A 61 0.58 -16.72 5.93
N GLY A 62 -0.58 -16.67 5.29
CA GLY A 62 -1.91 -16.85 5.89
C GLY A 62 -2.48 -15.63 6.62
N TYR A 63 -1.98 -14.43 6.33
CA TYR A 63 -2.51 -13.18 6.90
C TYR A 63 -3.64 -12.58 6.06
N LEU A 64 -3.68 -12.89 4.77
CA LEU A 64 -4.71 -12.48 3.83
C LEU A 64 -5.40 -13.71 3.23
N ASP A 65 -6.65 -13.54 2.84
CA ASP A 65 -7.40 -14.45 1.98
C ASP A 65 -7.66 -13.77 0.64
N LEU A 66 -7.44 -14.52 -0.44
CA LEU A 66 -7.64 -14.08 -1.83
C LEU A 66 -8.72 -14.92 -2.49
N ASP A 67 -9.76 -14.27 -2.99
CA ASP A 67 -10.69 -14.88 -3.94
C ASP A 67 -10.36 -14.42 -5.36
N LEU A 68 -9.52 -15.18 -6.04
CA LEU A 68 -9.09 -14.92 -7.42
C LEU A 68 -10.08 -15.44 -8.48
N PHE A 69 -11.13 -16.17 -8.07
CA PHE A 69 -12.08 -16.79 -9.00
C PHE A 69 -13.37 -15.97 -9.18
N SER A 70 -13.53 -14.92 -8.38
CA SER A 70 -14.57 -13.91 -8.54
C SER A 70 -14.31 -13.03 -9.78
N ASP A 71 -15.38 -12.43 -10.33
CA ASP A 71 -15.28 -11.53 -11.48
C ASP A 71 -14.38 -10.31 -11.19
N GLU A 72 -14.33 -9.90 -9.93
CA GLU A 72 -13.42 -8.89 -9.39
C GLU A 72 -12.68 -9.47 -8.19
N PRO A 73 -11.35 -9.69 -8.26
CA PRO A 73 -10.62 -10.40 -7.22
C PRO A 73 -10.72 -9.69 -5.88
N ILE A 74 -11.12 -10.43 -4.84
CA ILE A 74 -11.36 -9.89 -3.50
C ILE A 74 -10.17 -10.22 -2.61
N VAL A 75 -9.65 -9.20 -1.94
CA VAL A 75 -8.64 -9.32 -0.89
C VAL A 75 -9.32 -9.09 0.46
N SER A 76 -9.11 -9.99 1.42
CA SER A 76 -9.61 -9.83 2.79
C SER A 76 -8.56 -10.23 3.83
N ILE A 77 -8.71 -9.76 5.07
CA ILE A 77 -7.81 -10.12 6.17
C ILE A 77 -8.31 -11.38 6.89
N THR A 78 -7.39 -12.23 7.32
CA THR A 78 -7.73 -13.39 8.17
C THR A 78 -7.70 -13.03 9.65
N SER A 79 -8.22 -13.91 10.51
CA SER A 79 -8.08 -13.75 11.97
C SER A 79 -6.61 -13.70 12.43
N LYS A 80 -5.68 -14.29 11.67
CA LYS A 80 -4.24 -14.25 11.97
C LYS A 80 -3.70 -12.83 11.90
N ALA A 81 -4.20 -12.03 10.95
CA ALA A 81 -3.85 -10.62 10.81
C ALA A 81 -4.39 -9.73 11.94
N LEU A 82 -5.22 -10.25 12.86
CA LEU A 82 -5.68 -9.51 14.04
C LEU A 82 -4.95 -9.94 15.32
N ASN A 83 -4.09 -10.96 15.25
CA ASN A 83 -3.36 -11.46 16.40
C ASN A 83 -1.98 -10.79 16.48
N LEU A 84 -1.78 -9.92 17.49
CA LEU A 84 -0.51 -9.22 17.72
C LEU A 84 0.69 -10.18 17.77
N SER A 85 0.56 -11.32 18.46
CA SER A 85 1.66 -12.28 18.57
C SER A 85 2.01 -12.99 17.25
N GLU A 86 1.09 -13.04 16.28
CA GLU A 86 1.39 -13.51 14.93
C GLU A 86 2.02 -12.39 14.10
N ILE A 87 1.48 -11.17 14.19
CA ILE A 87 2.01 -9.98 13.50
C ILE A 87 3.47 -9.73 13.89
N ASP A 88 3.84 -9.90 15.16
CA ASP A 88 5.21 -9.72 15.65
C ASP A 88 6.22 -10.69 15.01
N LYS A 89 5.77 -11.75 14.33
CA LYS A 89 6.63 -12.69 13.59
C LYS A 89 6.96 -12.22 12.17
N LEU A 90 6.26 -11.21 11.66
CA LEU A 90 6.51 -10.61 10.35
C LEU A 90 7.72 -9.67 10.42
N SER A 91 8.41 -9.47 9.30
CA SER A 91 9.42 -8.42 9.19
C SER A 91 8.79 -7.03 9.37
N GLU A 92 9.58 -6.00 9.68
CA GLU A 92 9.07 -4.62 9.79
C GLU A 92 8.36 -4.17 8.51
N GLU A 93 8.91 -4.52 7.35
CA GLU A 93 8.32 -4.24 6.03
C GLU A 93 6.96 -4.94 5.86
N GLU A 94 6.88 -6.24 6.20
CA GLU A 94 5.64 -7.00 6.11
C GLU A 94 4.57 -6.52 7.09
N GLN A 95 4.96 -6.10 8.29
CA GLN A 95 4.06 -5.47 9.26
C GLN A 95 3.52 -4.15 8.71
N TRP A 96 4.38 -3.34 8.09
CA TRP A 96 3.98 -2.09 7.45
C TRP A 96 2.98 -2.35 6.32
N SER A 97 3.29 -3.26 5.39
CA SER A 97 2.37 -3.64 4.30
C SER A 97 1.04 -4.16 4.81
N LEU A 98 1.04 -5.02 5.83
CA LEU A 98 -0.20 -5.54 6.43
C LEU A 98 -1.05 -4.42 7.04
N ASN A 99 -0.42 -3.46 7.71
CA ASN A 99 -1.11 -2.30 8.29
C ASN A 99 -1.67 -1.37 7.23
N GLU A 100 -0.95 -1.18 6.12
CA GLU A 100 -1.42 -0.37 5.00
C GLU A 100 -2.61 -1.01 4.29
N ILE A 101 -2.59 -2.33 4.07
CA ILE A 101 -3.73 -3.08 3.53
C ILE A 101 -4.96 -2.95 4.45
N LYS A 102 -4.78 -3.11 5.77
CA LYS A 102 -5.87 -2.89 6.74
C LYS A 102 -6.41 -1.46 6.66
N ARG A 103 -5.54 -0.47 6.56
CA ARG A 103 -5.92 0.95 6.45
C ARG A 103 -6.79 1.20 5.22
N VAL A 104 -6.40 0.66 4.06
CA VAL A 104 -7.16 0.79 2.81
C VAL A 104 -8.53 0.13 2.95
N LEU A 105 -8.58 -1.12 3.40
CA LEU A 105 -9.82 -1.88 3.60
C LEU A 105 -10.80 -1.19 4.57
N LEU A 106 -10.30 -0.60 5.65
CA LEU A 106 -11.11 0.13 6.63
C LEU A 106 -11.57 1.51 6.13
N SER A 107 -10.81 2.14 5.23
CA SER A 107 -11.12 3.47 4.71
C SER A 107 -12.19 3.48 3.60
N GLY A 108 -12.61 2.31 3.11
CA GLY A 108 -13.64 2.18 2.08
C GLY A 108 -13.25 2.72 0.70
N ASN A 109 -11.96 2.98 0.45
CA ASN A 109 -11.45 3.38 -0.86
C ASN A 109 -10.88 2.16 -1.57
N ILE A 110 -11.77 1.38 -2.19
CA ILE A 110 -11.46 0.51 -3.33
C ILE A 110 -12.38 0.95 -4.45
#